data_AF-A7MI48-F1
#
_entry.id   AF-A7MI48-F1
#
_cell.length_a   1.000
_cell.length_b   1.000
_cell.length_c   1.000
_cell.angle_alpha   90.00
_cell.angle_beta   90.00
_cell.angle_gamma   90.00
#
_symmetry.space_group_name_H-M   'P 1'
#
loop_
_entity.id
_entity.type
_entity.pdbx_description
1 polymer ?
#
loop_
_entity_poly.entity_id
_entity_poly.type
_entity_poly.pdbx_seq_one_letter_code
_entity_poly.pdbx_strand_id
1 'polypeptide(L)'
;MSKDSDYLIIYRGEIHHRITPGRWVLIQRAKEYGGGWWLGKAYDDVFMLEFEKPCSMAAASEYIMSHRRMSTFPPWDDDFELTP
;
A
#
# COMPACT_ATOMS: atom_id res chain seq x y z
N MET A 1 -16.28 -12.40 -11.08
CA MET A 1 -16.38 -11.18 -10.25
C MET A 1 -15.01 -10.93 -9.65
N SER A 2 -14.27 -9.95 -10.18
CA SER A 2 -12.92 -9.67 -9.71
C SER A 2 -13.02 -9.12 -8.30
N LYS A 3 -12.36 -9.77 -7.34
CA LYS A 3 -12.25 -9.28 -5.97
C LYS A 3 -11.49 -7.96 -6.09
N ASP A 4 -12.15 -6.82 -5.82
CA ASP A 4 -11.51 -5.51 -5.89
C ASP A 4 -10.37 -5.53 -4.87
N SER A 5 -9.15 -5.76 -5.34
CA SER A 5 -8.00 -5.82 -4.47
C SER A 5 -7.82 -4.44 -3.85
N ASP A 6 -7.56 -4.41 -2.54
CA ASP A 6 -7.33 -3.18 -1.76
C ASP A 6 -6.17 -2.33 -2.31
N TYR A 7 -5.42 -2.85 -3.28
CA TYR A 7 -4.33 -2.21 -3.98
C TYR A 7 -4.41 -2.45 -5.50
N LEU A 8 -3.83 -1.51 -6.25
CA LEU A 8 -3.61 -1.59 -7.70
C LEU A 8 -2.20 -2.13 -7.96
N ILE A 9 -2.05 -3.07 -8.89
CA ILE A 9 -0.75 -3.48 -9.42
C ILE A 9 -0.57 -2.82 -10.79
N ILE A 10 0.59 -2.20 -11.02
CA ILE A 10 1.00 -1.66 -12.31
C ILE A 10 2.24 -2.43 -12.77
N TYR A 11 2.10 -3.23 -13.82
CA TYR A 11 3.20 -3.95 -14.43
C TYR A 11 4.02 -3.04 -15.36
N ARG A 12 5.25 -3.45 -15.68
CA ARG A 12 6.10 -2.70 -16.60
C ARG A 12 5.43 -2.58 -17.97
N GLY A 13 5.33 -1.35 -18.46
CA GLY A 13 4.75 -1.03 -19.77
C GLY A 13 3.23 -0.85 -19.75
N GLU A 14 2.57 -1.06 -18.60
CA GLU A 14 1.16 -0.73 -18.44
C GLU A 14 0.98 0.77 -18.18
N ILE A 15 -0.11 1.31 -18.73
CA ILE A 15 -0.52 2.69 -18.53
C ILE A 15 -1.91 2.67 -17.91
N HIS A 16 -2.05 3.29 -16.74
CA HIS A 16 -3.34 3.50 -16.10
C HIS A 16 -3.71 4.98 -16.21
N HIS A 17 -4.78 5.27 -16.97
CA HIS A 17 -5.23 6.65 -17.20
C HIS A 17 -5.85 7.31 -15.96
N ARG A 18 -6.28 6.50 -14.99
CA ARG A 18 -6.90 7.00 -13.77
C ARG A 18 -6.53 6.10 -12.60
N ILE A 19 -6.09 6.73 -11.52
CA ILE A 19 -5.88 6.08 -10.22
C ILE A 19 -6.72 6.86 -9.20
N THR A 20 -7.43 6.15 -8.33
CA THR A 20 -8.16 6.79 -7.23
C THR A 20 -7.16 7.36 -6.22
N PRO A 21 -7.22 8.66 -5.87
CA PRO A 21 -6.32 9.25 -4.88
C PRO A 21 -6.35 8.50 -3.54
N GLY A 22 -5.19 8.30 -2.94
CA GLY A 22 -5.01 7.57 -1.68
C GLY A 22 -5.08 6.05 -1.81
N ARG A 23 -5.31 5.49 -3.01
CA ARG A 23 -5.29 4.03 -3.24
C ARG A 23 -3.86 3.51 -3.10
N TRP A 24 -3.71 2.34 -2.49
CA TRP A 24 -2.44 1.60 -2.50
C TRP A 24 -2.09 1.18 -3.92
N VAL A 25 -0.86 1.44 -4.34
CA VAL A 25 -0.34 1.07 -5.65
C VAL A 25 1.00 0.36 -5.50
N LEU A 26 1.16 -0.72 -6.26
CA LEU A 26 2.39 -1.48 -6.41
C LEU A 26 2.90 -1.33 -7.84
N ILE A 27 4.02 -0.65 -8.01
CA ILE A 27 4.64 -0.40 -9.31
C ILE A 27 5.81 -1.37 -9.50
N GLN A 28 5.78 -2.15 -10.59
CA GLN A 28 6.82 -3.12 -10.88
C GLN A 28 8.13 -2.43 -11.26
N ARG A 29 9.20 -2.75 -10.54
CA ARG A 29 10.54 -2.26 -10.85
C ARG A 29 11.22 -3.15 -11.89
N ALA A 30 11.98 -2.56 -12.80
CA ALA A 30 12.67 -3.31 -13.84
C ALA A 30 13.70 -4.31 -13.27
N LYS A 31 13.78 -5.50 -13.87
CA LYS A 31 14.66 -6.59 -13.41
C LYS A 31 16.15 -6.22 -13.47
N GLU A 32 16.57 -5.46 -14.48
CA GLU A 32 17.96 -5.01 -14.65
C GLU A 32 18.47 -4.14 -13.50
N TYR A 33 17.58 -3.49 -12.75
CA TYR A 33 17.95 -2.71 -11.57
C TYR A 33 17.85 -3.54 -10.27
N GLY A 34 17.46 -4.82 -10.34
CA GLY A 34 17.25 -5.70 -9.19
C GLY A 34 15.79 -6.11 -8.97
N GLY A 35 14.87 -5.66 -9.82
CA GLY A 35 13.44 -6.02 -9.73
C GLY A 35 12.77 -5.50 -8.45
N GLY A 36 11.71 -6.20 -8.04
CA GLY A 36 10.90 -5.85 -6.87
C GLY A 36 9.75 -4.91 -7.18
N TRP A 37 9.20 -4.31 -6.13
CA TRP A 37 8.01 -3.46 -6.20
C TRP A 37 8.22 -2.17 -5.41
N TRP A 38 7.80 -1.06 -5.99
CA TRP A 38 7.59 0.18 -5.25
C TRP A 38 6.18 0.18 -4.69
N LEU A 39 6.07 0.19 -3.36
CA LEU A 39 4.81 0.35 -2.65
C LEU A 39 4.61 1.81 -2.29
N GLY A 40 3.40 2.32 -2.52
CA GLY A 40 3.04 3.67 -2.12
C GLY A 40 1.57 3.98 -2.32
N LYS A 41 1.19 5.21 -1.97
CA LYS A 41 -0.12 5.77 -2.29
C LYS A 41 0.00 6.75 -3.43
N ALA A 42 -0.89 6.63 -4.41
CA ALA A 42 -0.97 7.56 -5.52
C ALA A 42 -2.02 8.64 -5.25
N TYR A 43 -1.69 9.88 -5.59
CA TYR A 43 -2.55 11.06 -5.57
C TYR A 43 -2.46 11.74 -6.94
N ASP A 44 -3.17 12.86 -7.12
CA ASP A 44 -3.30 13.50 -8.43
C ASP A 44 -1.95 13.99 -8.99
N ASP A 45 -1.02 14.39 -8.12
CA ASP A 45 0.27 15.02 -8.47
C ASP A 45 1.50 14.32 -7.86
N VAL A 46 1.29 13.36 -6.97
CA VAL A 46 2.36 12.70 -6.23
C VAL A 46 2.14 11.20 -6.06
N PHE A 47 3.23 10.46 -6.14
CA PHE A 47 3.30 9.09 -5.66
C PHE A 47 4.16 9.04 -4.39
N MET A 48 3.52 8.81 -3.25
CA MET A 48 4.21 8.76 -1.96
C MET A 48 4.69 7.35 -1.69
N LEU A 49 6.01 7.19 -1.61
CA LEU A 49 6.64 5.91 -1.27
C LEU A 49 6.37 5.55 0.19
N GLU A 50 5.91 4.33 0.42
CA GLU A 50 5.68 3.82 1.76
C GLU A 50 6.98 3.30 2.40
N PHE A 51 7.86 2.73 1.57
CA PHE A 51 9.15 2.23 1.97
C PHE A 51 10.26 2.99 1.24
N GLU A 52 11.38 3.20 1.93
CA GLU A 52 12.57 3.84 1.34
C GLU A 52 13.20 3.03 0.20
N LYS A 53 12.92 1.72 0.15
CA LYS A 53 13.52 0.77 -0.79
C LYS A 53 12.45 -0.14 -1.39
N PRO A 54 12.68 -0.69 -2.60
CA PRO A 54 11.76 -1.66 -3.19
C PRO A 54 11.58 -2.88 -2.30
N CYS A 55 10.39 -3.46 -2.30
CA CYS A 55 10.04 -4.61 -1.48
C CYS A 55 9.60 -5.82 -2.33
N SER A 56 9.42 -6.95 -1.66
CA SER A 56 8.80 -8.14 -2.25
C SER A 56 7.27 -7.98 -2.26
N MET A 57 6.58 -8.71 -3.15
CA MET A 57 5.12 -8.72 -3.19
C MET A 57 4.52 -9.22 -1.86
N ALA A 58 5.19 -10.17 -1.20
CA ALA A 58 4.78 -10.69 0.10
C ALA A 58 4.84 -9.61 1.19
N ALA A 59 5.96 -8.89 1.27
CA ALA A 59 6.13 -7.79 2.24
C ALA A 59 5.10 -6.67 2.01
N ALA A 60 4.86 -6.30 0.74
CA ALA A 60 3.83 -5.32 0.42
C ALA A 60 2.42 -5.76 0.83
N SER A 61 2.06 -7.01 0.52
CA SER A 61 0.74 -7.55 0.83
C SER A 61 0.52 -7.62 2.35
N GLU A 62 1.51 -8.09 3.09
CA GLU A 62 1.48 -8.14 4.56
C GLU A 62 1.33 -6.74 5.18
N TYR A 63 2.04 -5.75 4.63
CA TYR A 63 1.94 -4.37 5.07
C TYR A 63 0.54 -3.80 4.86
N ILE A 64 -0.01 -3.92 3.63
CA ILE A 64 -1.34 -3.41 3.29
C ILE A 64 -2.41 -4.07 4.17
N MET A 65 -2.34 -5.38 4.37
CA MET A 65 -3.26 -6.13 5.24
C MET A 65 -3.15 -5.67 6.71
N SER A 66 -1.95 -5.42 7.20
CA SER A 66 -1.73 -4.94 8.57
C SER A 66 -2.23 -3.51 8.77
N HIS A 67 -2.03 -2.64 7.78
CA HIS A 67 -2.56 -1.28 7.78
C HIS A 67 -4.09 -1.26 7.78
N ARG A 68 -4.72 -2.15 7.01
CA ARG A 68 -6.17 -2.33 7.06
C ARG A 68 -6.65 -2.76 8.45
N ARG A 69 -5.97 -3.71 9.09
CA ARG A 69 -6.31 -4.11 10.46
C ARG A 69 -6.20 -2.94 11.44
N MET A 70 -5.15 -2.13 11.33
CA MET A 70 -4.98 -0.91 12.16
C MET A 70 -6.15 0.06 12.00
N SER A 71 -6.68 0.25 10.79
CA SER A 71 -7.85 1.11 10.56
C SER A 71 -9.15 0.62 11.22
N THR A 72 -9.19 -0.63 11.69
CA THR A 72 -10.33 -1.21 12.40
C THR A 72 -10.18 -1.24 13.92
N PHE A 73 -9.04 -0.78 14.46
CA PHE A 73 -8.90 -0.66 15.91
C PHE A 73 -9.84 0.42 16.44
N PRO A 74 -10.44 0.21 17.63
CA PRO A 74 -11.18 1.28 18.28
C PRO A 74 -10.25 2.49 18.49
N PRO A 75 -10.79 3.71 18.43
CA PRO A 75 -10.04 4.90 18.83
C PRO A 75 -9.51 4.71 20.25
N TRP A 76 -8.40 5.40 20.55
CA TRP A 76 -7.82 5.41 21.89
C TRP A 76 -8.90 5.74 22.93
N ASP A 77 -8.94 4.95 24.00
CA ASP A 77 -9.88 5.15 25.10
C ASP A 77 -9.31 6.21 26.04
N ASP A 78 -9.83 7.43 25.94
CA ASP A 78 -9.42 8.55 26.80
C ASP A 78 -9.79 8.31 28.28
N ASP A 79 -10.73 7.39 28.56
CA ASP A 79 -11.17 7.02 29.91
C ASP A 79 -10.43 5.78 30.46
N PHE A 80 -9.25 5.45 29.90
CA PHE A 80 -8.44 4.32 30.39
C PHE A 80 -7.98 4.53 31.84
N GLU A 81 -8.57 3.77 32.77
CA GLU A 81 -8.12 3.68 34.15
C GLU A 81 -7.39 2.34 34.42
N LEU A 82 -6.18 2.42 34.98
CA LEU A 82 -5.46 1.25 35.48
C LEU A 82 -6.17 0.75 36.75
N THR A 83 -7.02 -0.27 36.61
CA THR A 83 -7.57 -0.96 37.78
C THR A 83 -6.43 -1.74 38.49
N PRO A 84 -6.25 -1.58 39.81
CA PRO A 84 -5.21 -2.25 40.60
C PRO A 84 -5.25 -3.79 40.54
#